data_AF-R1FZG2-F1
#
_entry.id   AF-R1FZG2-F1
#
_cell.length_a   1.000
_cell.length_b   1.000
_cell.length_c   1.000
_cell.angle_alpha   90.00
_cell.angle_beta   90.00
_cell.angle_gamma   90.00
#
_symmetry.space_group_name_H-M   'P 1'
#
loop_
_entity.id
_entity.type
_entity.pdbx_description
1 polymer ?
#
loop_
_entity_poly.entity_id
_entity_poly.type
_entity_poly.pdbx_seq_one_letter_code
_entity_poly.pdbx_strand_id
1 'polypeptide(L)'
;MTSTNGTTATALPIIDLSPYLTPTSPPTARAATAASLAAACRDTGFFYLTNHGIPAATLDGVLGLARRFFLEASAADKAAIARAADGARGYQRVGENVTKGRRDWHEAVDLYEEAGGEGVDAVLRGPNRWPRHPAELREVYEGYIEMIMAV
;
A
#
# COMPACT_ATOMS: atom_id res chain seq x y z
N MET A 1 29.65 -38.82 -1.62
CA MET A 1 28.26 -38.52 -1.24
C MET A 1 28.27 -37.22 -0.44
N THR A 2 28.12 -36.09 -1.11
CA THR A 2 27.98 -34.78 -0.47
C THR A 2 26.56 -34.29 -0.75
N SER A 3 25.68 -34.55 0.21
CA SER A 3 24.32 -34.02 0.20
C SER A 3 24.38 -32.55 0.55
N THR A 4 24.25 -31.66 -0.43
CA THR A 4 23.94 -30.25 -0.22
C THR A 4 22.50 -30.17 0.25
N ASN A 5 22.29 -29.98 1.56
CA ASN A 5 21.00 -29.54 2.09
C ASN A 5 20.70 -28.16 1.50
N GLY A 6 19.84 -28.13 0.48
CA GLY A 6 19.21 -26.91 0.03
C GLY A 6 18.43 -26.32 1.20
N THR A 7 18.74 -25.08 1.56
CA THR A 7 17.95 -24.28 2.49
C THR A 7 16.51 -24.27 1.98
N THR A 8 15.61 -24.99 2.64
CA THR A 8 14.17 -24.87 2.41
C THR A 8 13.82 -23.39 2.53
N ALA A 9 13.32 -22.80 1.46
CA ALA A 9 12.76 -21.46 1.49
C ALA A 9 11.68 -21.43 2.58
N THR A 10 11.94 -20.72 3.68
CA THR A 10 10.97 -20.56 4.77
C THR A 10 9.82 -19.74 4.18
N ALA A 11 8.65 -20.37 4.01
CA ALA A 11 7.45 -19.66 3.58
C ALA A 11 7.14 -18.53 4.59
N LEU A 12 6.72 -17.37 4.10
CA LEU A 12 6.29 -16.28 4.97
C LEU A 12 5.07 -16.72 5.79
N PRO A 13 4.96 -16.33 7.07
CA PRO A 13 3.79 -16.61 7.88
C PRO A 13 2.52 -16.07 7.21
N ILE A 14 1.45 -16.87 7.23
CA ILE A 14 0.11 -16.45 6.80
C ILE A 14 -0.76 -16.41 8.06
N ILE A 15 -1.29 -15.24 8.40
CA ILE A 15 -1.96 -14.99 9.68
C ILE A 15 -3.42 -14.61 9.43
N ASP A 16 -4.32 -15.35 10.08
CA ASP A 16 -5.75 -15.09 10.05
C ASP A 16 -6.14 -13.95 10.99
N LEU A 17 -6.71 -12.88 10.42
CA LEU A 17 -7.14 -11.68 11.14
C LEU A 17 -8.61 -11.74 11.59
N SER A 18 -9.38 -12.73 11.14
CA SER A 18 -10.80 -12.85 11.47
C SER A 18 -11.13 -12.82 12.98
N PRO A 19 -10.28 -13.27 13.93
CA PRO A 19 -10.57 -13.15 15.36
C PRO A 19 -10.65 -11.69 15.85
N TYR A 20 -9.98 -10.75 15.18
CA TYR A 20 -10.06 -9.33 15.51
C TYR A 20 -11.31 -8.67 14.95
N LEU A 21 -11.75 -9.12 13.77
CA LEU A 21 -12.91 -8.58 13.04
C LEU A 21 -14.24 -9.17 13.48
N THR A 22 -14.23 -10.29 14.21
CA THR A 22 -15.44 -10.94 14.71
C THR A 22 -15.70 -10.53 16.17
N PRO A 23 -16.78 -9.78 16.48
CA PRO A 23 -17.05 -9.30 17.84
C PRO A 23 -17.22 -10.41 18.88
N THR A 24 -17.67 -11.59 18.45
CA THR A 24 -17.93 -12.75 19.31
C THR A 24 -16.73 -13.66 19.49
N SER A 25 -15.57 -13.34 18.90
CA SER A 25 -14.38 -14.19 19.03
C SER A 25 -13.88 -14.25 20.48
N PRO A 26 -13.51 -15.43 20.98
CA PRO A 26 -13.03 -15.58 22.34
C PRO A 26 -11.69 -14.83 22.52
N PRO A 27 -11.40 -14.29 23.72
CA PRO A 27 -10.14 -13.61 24.00
C PRO A 27 -8.90 -14.44 23.68
N THR A 28 -8.99 -15.77 23.84
CA THR A 28 -7.90 -16.71 23.51
C THR A 28 -7.58 -16.76 22.02
N ALA A 29 -8.58 -16.66 21.14
CA ALA A 29 -8.35 -16.62 19.69
C ALA A 29 -7.65 -15.31 19.27
N ARG A 30 -8.11 -14.17 19.81
CA ARG A 30 -7.44 -12.87 19.61
C ARG A 30 -5.99 -12.91 20.11
N ALA A 31 -5.76 -13.46 21.31
CA ALA A 31 -4.42 -13.62 21.87
C ALA A 31 -3.51 -14.52 21.03
N ALA A 32 -4.04 -15.60 20.45
CA ALA A 32 -3.29 -16.47 19.54
C ALA A 32 -2.89 -15.74 18.25
N THR A 33 -3.81 -14.99 17.62
CA THR A 33 -3.47 -14.14 16.46
C THR A 33 -2.43 -13.08 16.83
N ALA A 34 -2.56 -12.43 17.99
CA ALA A 34 -1.56 -11.48 18.49
C ALA A 34 -0.17 -12.10 18.66
N ALA A 35 -0.10 -13.30 19.23
CA ALA A 35 1.15 -14.02 19.41
C ALA A 35 1.81 -14.37 18.07
N SER A 36 1.02 -14.79 17.08
CA SER A 36 1.49 -15.05 15.72
C SER A 36 2.02 -13.80 15.03
N LEU A 37 1.32 -12.66 15.16
CA LEU A 37 1.78 -11.36 14.64
C LEU A 37 3.11 -10.96 15.31
N ALA A 38 3.19 -11.08 16.63
CA ALA A 38 4.39 -10.72 17.39
C ALA A 38 5.59 -11.62 17.01
N ALA A 39 5.38 -12.91 16.80
CA ALA A 39 6.41 -13.83 16.32
C ALA A 39 6.86 -13.47 14.90
N ALA A 40 5.93 -13.26 13.96
CA ALA A 40 6.26 -12.89 12.59
C ALA A 40 7.05 -11.56 12.52
N CYS A 41 6.65 -10.55 13.29
CA CYS A 41 7.35 -9.27 13.38
C CYS A 41 8.78 -9.42 13.91
N ARG A 42 9.00 -10.24 14.97
CA ARG A 42 10.34 -10.43 15.56
C ARG A 42 11.25 -11.31 14.72
N ASP A 43 10.70 -12.40 14.19
CA ASP A 43 11.52 -13.50 13.67
C ASP A 43 11.71 -13.40 12.15
N THR A 44 10.73 -12.87 11.43
CA THR A 44 10.75 -12.76 9.96
C THR A 44 10.73 -11.31 9.46
N GLY A 45 10.05 -10.40 10.17
CA GLY A 45 9.83 -9.01 9.77
C GLY A 45 8.76 -8.83 8.68
N PHE A 46 8.18 -9.92 8.16
CA PHE A 46 7.14 -9.92 7.12
C PHE A 46 6.16 -11.09 7.31
N PHE A 47 4.92 -10.90 6.88
CA PHE A 47 3.85 -11.91 6.88
C PHE A 47 2.75 -11.51 5.90
N TYR A 48 1.91 -12.47 5.51
CA TYR A 48 0.65 -12.24 4.83
C TYR A 48 -0.50 -12.25 5.84
N LEU A 49 -1.50 -11.39 5.59
CA LEU A 49 -2.77 -11.42 6.32
C LEU A 49 -3.82 -12.11 5.44
N THR A 50 -4.67 -12.92 6.07
CA THR A 50 -5.87 -13.51 5.44
C THR A 50 -7.10 -13.16 6.26
N ASN A 51 -8.27 -13.23 5.62
CA ASN A 51 -9.56 -12.91 6.24
C ASN A 51 -9.58 -11.51 6.89
N HIS A 52 -8.89 -10.54 6.27
CA HIS A 52 -8.84 -9.14 6.68
C HIS A 52 -10.11 -8.36 6.27
N GLY A 53 -11.12 -9.02 5.71
CA GLY A 53 -12.42 -8.39 5.39
C GLY A 53 -12.48 -7.54 4.12
N ILE A 54 -11.34 -7.24 3.48
CA ILE A 54 -11.31 -6.47 2.21
C ILE A 54 -11.69 -7.39 1.04
N PRO A 55 -12.73 -7.07 0.25
CA PRO A 55 -13.13 -7.87 -0.90
C PRO A 55 -12.03 -7.94 -1.98
N ALA A 56 -11.86 -9.12 -2.58
CA ALA A 56 -10.91 -9.31 -3.69
C ALA A 56 -11.19 -8.35 -4.86
N ALA A 57 -12.47 -8.10 -5.17
CA ALA A 57 -12.88 -7.16 -6.22
C ALA A 57 -12.38 -5.73 -5.97
N THR A 58 -12.29 -5.28 -4.70
CA THR A 58 -11.72 -3.97 -4.36
C THR A 58 -10.23 -3.95 -4.69
N LEU A 59 -9.49 -4.99 -4.30
CA LEU A 59 -8.06 -5.11 -4.59
C LEU A 59 -7.78 -5.14 -6.10
N ASP A 60 -8.58 -5.91 -6.84
CA ASP A 60 -8.50 -5.99 -8.30
C ASP A 60 -8.80 -4.64 -8.96
N GLY A 61 -9.77 -3.89 -8.43
CA GLY A 61 -10.11 -2.54 -8.89
C GLY A 61 -8.94 -1.56 -8.70
N VAL A 62 -8.36 -1.50 -7.50
CA VAL A 62 -7.22 -0.63 -7.18
C VAL A 62 -6.02 -0.95 -8.08
N LEU A 63 -5.66 -2.23 -8.20
CA LEU A 63 -4.54 -2.67 -9.05
C LEU A 63 -4.82 -2.43 -10.54
N GLY A 64 -6.05 -2.68 -10.98
CA GLY A 64 -6.47 -2.45 -12.36
C GLY A 64 -6.38 -0.98 -12.75
N LEU A 65 -6.84 -0.07 -11.90
CA LEU A 65 -6.81 1.37 -12.15
C LEU A 65 -5.39 1.93 -12.13
N ALA A 66 -4.52 1.46 -11.22
CA ALA A 66 -3.09 1.81 -11.25
C ALA A 66 -2.45 1.40 -12.58
N ARG A 67 -2.66 0.15 -13.01
CA ARG A 67 -2.12 -0.34 -14.29
C ARG A 67 -2.61 0.50 -15.47
N ARG A 68 -3.92 0.78 -15.53
CA ARG A 68 -4.52 1.62 -16.57
C ARG A 68 -3.91 3.02 -16.58
N PHE A 69 -3.79 3.68 -15.43
CA PHE A 69 -3.14 4.98 -15.33
C PHE A 69 -1.72 4.95 -15.91
N PHE A 70 -0.85 4.05 -15.45
CA PHE A 70 0.54 4.06 -15.89
C PHE A 70 0.73 3.65 -17.37
N LEU A 71 -0.17 2.84 -17.91
CA LEU A 71 -0.17 2.42 -19.32
C LEU A 71 -0.74 3.47 -20.28
N GLU A 72 -1.80 4.19 -19.86
CA GLU A 72 -2.58 5.06 -20.74
C GLU A 72 -2.27 6.55 -20.55
N ALA A 73 -1.82 6.98 -19.37
CA ALA A 73 -1.59 8.39 -19.07
C ALA A 73 -0.46 8.99 -19.91
N SER A 74 -0.73 10.16 -20.50
CA SER A 74 0.27 10.89 -21.25
C SER A 74 1.35 11.48 -20.34
N ALA A 75 2.48 11.90 -20.92
CA ALA A 75 3.49 12.64 -20.18
C ALA A 75 2.93 13.94 -19.57
N ALA A 76 1.95 14.58 -20.23
CA ALA A 76 1.29 15.78 -19.72
C ALA A 76 0.39 15.46 -18.51
N ASP A 77 -0.35 14.36 -18.55
CA ASP A 77 -1.18 13.91 -17.42
C ASP A 77 -0.32 13.61 -16.19
N LYS A 78 0.80 12.88 -16.40
CA LYS A 78 1.77 12.57 -15.35
C LYS A 78 2.44 13.85 -14.81
N ALA A 79 2.80 14.80 -15.68
CA ALA A 79 3.38 16.08 -15.27
C ALA A 79 2.40 16.96 -14.48
N ALA A 80 1.10 16.93 -14.82
CA ALA A 80 0.07 17.71 -14.14
C ALA A 80 -0.09 17.34 -12.65
N ILE A 81 0.28 16.11 -12.28
CA ILE A 81 0.26 15.61 -10.91
C ILE A 81 1.65 15.37 -10.32
N ALA A 82 2.73 15.87 -10.94
CA ALA A 82 4.09 15.72 -10.44
C ALA A 82 4.25 16.24 -9.00
N ARG A 83 5.27 15.76 -8.28
CA ARG A 83 5.51 16.17 -6.88
C ARG A 83 5.51 17.69 -6.68
N ALA A 84 4.79 18.13 -5.65
CA ALA A 84 4.66 19.53 -5.27
C ALA A 84 5.78 19.96 -4.29
N ALA A 85 5.73 21.21 -3.82
CA ALA A 85 6.73 21.76 -2.91
C ALA A 85 6.74 21.09 -1.53
N ASP A 86 5.65 20.43 -1.11
CA ASP A 86 5.61 19.57 0.06
C ASP A 86 6.65 18.43 0.03
N GLY A 87 7.19 18.15 -1.15
CA GLY A 87 8.23 17.16 -1.38
C GLY A 87 7.75 15.74 -1.09
N ALA A 88 6.44 15.47 -1.13
CA ALA A 88 5.88 14.18 -0.75
C ALA A 88 4.85 13.67 -1.76
N ARG A 89 3.77 14.42 -2.03
CA ARG A 89 2.61 13.93 -2.80
C ARG A 89 2.78 14.08 -4.31
N GLY A 90 2.31 13.10 -5.07
CA GLY A 90 2.18 13.16 -6.52
C GLY A 90 3.09 12.21 -7.29
N TYR A 91 3.12 12.39 -8.61
CA TYR A 91 3.83 11.53 -9.54
C TYR A 91 5.36 11.68 -9.42
N GLN A 92 6.02 10.53 -9.48
CA GLN A 92 7.46 10.32 -9.43
C GLN A 92 7.90 9.63 -10.71
N ARG A 93 8.80 10.26 -11.45
CA ARG A 93 9.33 9.65 -12.69
C ARG A 93 10.33 8.54 -12.39
N VAL A 94 10.52 7.65 -13.36
CA VAL A 94 11.59 6.64 -13.32
C VAL A 94 12.95 7.30 -13.04
N GLY A 95 13.65 6.78 -12.04
CA GLY A 95 14.96 7.26 -11.62
C GLY A 95 14.95 8.57 -10.83
N GLU A 96 13.79 9.10 -10.46
CA GLU A 96 13.68 10.27 -9.57
C GLU A 96 14.17 9.96 -8.16
N ASN A 97 13.69 8.85 -7.60
CA ASN A 97 14.09 8.41 -6.27
C ASN A 97 15.50 7.83 -6.28
N VAL A 98 16.25 8.13 -5.22
CA VAL A 98 17.62 7.66 -5.03
C VAL A 98 17.75 6.95 -3.68
N THR A 99 17.86 5.63 -3.72
CA THR A 99 18.06 4.79 -2.54
C THR A 99 19.52 4.35 -2.45
N LYS A 100 20.20 4.72 -1.35
CA LYS A 100 21.63 4.41 -1.12
C LYS A 100 22.54 4.80 -2.31
N GLY A 101 22.28 5.96 -2.89
CA GLY A 101 23.06 6.50 -4.02
C GLY A 101 22.77 5.87 -5.38
N ARG A 102 21.79 4.96 -5.48
CA ARG A 102 21.33 4.38 -6.75
C ARG A 102 19.94 4.88 -7.10
N ARG A 103 19.71 5.16 -8.38
CA ARG A 103 18.39 5.56 -8.88
C ARG A 103 17.46 4.34 -8.90
N ASP A 104 16.25 4.54 -8.40
CA ASP A 104 15.24 3.48 -8.37
C ASP A 104 14.57 3.35 -9.74
N TRP A 105 14.29 2.11 -10.16
CA TRP A 105 13.77 1.79 -11.49
C TRP A 105 12.25 1.58 -11.47
N HIS A 106 11.53 2.54 -10.88
CA HIS A 106 10.07 2.58 -10.83
C HIS A 106 9.57 4.00 -11.05
N GLU A 107 8.37 4.12 -11.58
CA GLU A 107 7.54 5.31 -11.46
C GLU A 107 6.44 5.04 -10.43
N ALA A 108 5.95 6.10 -9.78
CA ALA A 108 4.96 5.98 -8.71
C ALA A 108 4.07 7.23 -8.62
N VAL A 109 2.95 7.11 -7.91
CA VAL A 109 2.15 8.25 -7.46
C VAL A 109 2.00 8.09 -5.95
N ASP A 110 2.57 9.03 -5.21
CA ASP A 110 2.45 9.01 -3.74
C ASP A 110 1.20 9.79 -3.32
N LEU A 111 0.38 9.13 -2.52
CA LEU A 111 -0.83 9.65 -1.94
C LEU A 111 -0.68 9.56 -0.41
N TYR A 112 -1.07 10.62 0.29
CA TYR A 112 -1.00 10.71 1.75
C TYR A 112 -2.36 11.15 2.29
N GLU A 113 -2.52 11.09 3.61
CA GLU A 113 -3.67 11.70 4.28
C GLU A 113 -3.81 13.18 3.86
N GLU A 114 -5.02 13.57 3.45
CA GLU A 114 -5.35 14.96 3.09
C GLU A 114 -5.64 15.75 4.36
N ALA A 115 -4.57 16.12 5.08
CA ALA A 115 -4.66 16.92 6.29
C ALA A 115 -4.49 18.41 5.96
N GLY A 116 -5.49 19.23 6.32
CA GLY A 116 -5.51 20.68 6.03
C GLY A 116 -6.35 21.01 4.79
N GLY A 117 -6.81 22.25 4.71
CA GLY A 117 -7.63 22.72 3.58
C GLY A 117 -6.81 23.11 2.35
N GLU A 118 -7.51 23.57 1.31
CA GLU A 118 -6.88 24.18 0.13
C GLU A 118 -5.91 25.30 0.54
N GLY A 119 -4.75 25.34 -0.11
CA GLY A 119 -3.71 26.35 0.16
C GLY A 119 -2.74 26.00 1.31
N VAL A 120 -2.93 24.87 1.99
CA VAL A 120 -1.92 24.32 2.91
C VAL A 120 -0.83 23.60 2.09
N ASP A 121 0.37 24.16 2.08
CA ASP A 121 1.57 23.58 1.47
C ASP A 121 2.65 23.42 2.55
N ALA A 122 2.42 22.45 3.44
CA ALA A 122 3.34 22.11 4.51
C ALA A 122 3.75 20.64 4.37
N VAL A 123 4.92 20.28 4.89
CA VAL A 123 5.43 18.90 4.82
C VAL A 123 4.37 17.91 5.29
N LEU A 124 4.01 16.97 4.42
CA LEU A 124 2.99 15.95 4.66
C LEU A 124 1.59 16.51 5.03
N ARG A 125 1.24 17.74 4.64
CA ARG A 125 -0.12 18.31 4.76
C ARG A 125 -0.57 18.98 3.46
N GLY A 126 -1.85 18.88 3.14
CA GLY A 126 -2.45 19.39 1.91
C GLY A 126 -3.18 18.31 1.09
N PRO A 127 -3.91 18.72 0.04
CA PRO A 127 -4.66 17.79 -0.82
C PRO A 127 -3.73 16.92 -1.68
N ASN A 128 -4.16 15.72 -2.03
CA ASN A 128 -3.43 14.89 -2.98
C ASN A 128 -3.58 15.42 -4.41
N ARG A 129 -2.60 15.06 -5.24
CA ARG A 129 -2.61 15.35 -6.68
C ARG A 129 -3.19 14.15 -7.44
N TRP A 130 -4.51 14.02 -7.39
CA TRP A 130 -5.21 12.91 -8.03
C TRP A 130 -5.13 12.96 -9.57
N PRO A 131 -4.83 11.83 -10.25
CA PRO A 131 -5.05 11.70 -11.69
C PRO A 131 -6.49 12.04 -12.09
N ARG A 132 -6.66 12.70 -13.24
CA ARG A 132 -7.99 12.93 -13.85
C ARG A 132 -8.46 11.75 -14.70
N HIS A 133 -7.52 10.92 -15.16
CA HIS A 133 -7.77 9.74 -15.97
C HIS A 133 -6.93 8.57 -15.43
N PRO A 134 -7.50 7.39 -15.16
CA PRO A 134 -8.94 7.08 -15.16
C PRO A 134 -9.72 7.94 -14.15
N ALA A 135 -10.96 8.33 -14.48
CA ALA A 135 -11.74 9.25 -13.66
C ALA A 135 -12.18 8.63 -12.32
N GLU A 136 -12.34 7.31 -12.30
CA GLU A 136 -12.78 6.51 -11.16
C GLU A 136 -11.65 6.24 -10.16
N LEU A 137 -10.40 6.55 -10.51
CA LEU A 137 -9.22 6.20 -9.71
C LEU A 137 -9.32 6.74 -8.29
N ARG A 138 -9.68 8.02 -8.14
CA ARG A 138 -9.81 8.66 -6.83
C ARG A 138 -10.82 7.95 -5.94
N GLU A 139 -12.05 7.79 -6.43
CA GLU A 139 -13.16 7.22 -5.65
C GLU A 139 -12.85 5.79 -5.20
N VAL A 140 -12.30 4.95 -6.09
CA VAL A 140 -11.94 3.57 -5.76
C VAL A 140 -10.80 3.51 -4.74
N TYR A 141 -9.80 4.40 -4.84
CA TYR A 141 -8.68 4.43 -3.90
C TYR A 141 -9.11 4.96 -2.53
N GLU A 142 -9.93 6.01 -2.47
CA GLU A 142 -10.48 6.54 -1.22
C GLU A 142 -11.32 5.46 -0.51
N GLY A 143 -12.21 4.77 -1.24
CA GLY A 143 -12.97 3.66 -0.67
C GLY A 143 -12.10 2.49 -0.19
N TYR A 144 -11.01 2.17 -0.89
CA TYR A 144 -10.05 1.16 -0.44
C TYR A 144 -9.30 1.60 0.83
N ILE A 145 -8.89 2.86 0.92
CA ILE A 145 -8.22 3.43 2.10
C ILE A 145 -9.15 3.37 3.31
N GLU A 146 -10.42 3.76 3.15
CA GLU A 146 -11.44 3.65 4.21
C GLU A 146 -11.59 2.21 4.69
N MET A 147 -11.62 1.24 3.77
CA MET A 147 -11.66 -0.19 4.13
C MET A 147 -10.43 -0.63 4.91
N ILE A 148 -9.21 -0.24 4.50
CA ILE A 148 -7.99 -0.58 5.25
C ILE A 148 -8.04 0.01 6.66
N MET A 149 -8.45 1.26 6.81
CA MET A 149 -8.47 1.96 8.11
C MET A 149 -9.53 1.41 9.07
N ALA A 150 -10.52 0.69 8.55
CA ALA A 150 -11.57 0.04 9.35
C ALA A 150 -11.23 -1.38 9.82
N VAL A 151 -10.13 -1.96 9.33
CA VAL A 151 -9.60 -3.28 9.74
C VAL A 151 -8.84 -3.17 11.06
#